data_AF-A0A6J8ELB4-F1
#
_entry.id   AF-A0A6J8ELB4-F1
#
_cell.length_a   1.000
_cell.length_b   1.000
_cell.length_c   1.000
_cell.angle_alpha   90.00
_cell.angle_beta   90.00
_cell.angle_gamma   90.00
#
_symmetry.space_group_name_H-M   'P 1'
#
loop_
_entity.id
_entity.type
_entity.pdbx_description
1 polymer ?
#
loop_
_entity_poly.entity_id
_entity_poly.type
_entity_poly.pdbx_seq_one_letter_code
_entity_poly.pdbx_strand_id
1 'polypeptide(L)'
;MSLCASDKNIVLPAHNNRRFDSIMLFNQLQFYKLWNHFSRYFVGFFDTLPFIKILYPEFENYKQEYIAQKLLNEAYSAHNALDDCRMLMSLVKKTEKIDVLISDYFYSTHQVTFHDVQPNIESLEHLLRNKVLSRTIFKKPEDSSLTYNHLKISYHRDGFDGLFYLLSEKTGSGKARISNNRRVIQKIADFFLMKNDVITV
;
A
#
# COMPACT_ATOMS: atom_id res chain seq x y z
N MET A 1 -19.09 33.89 -9.28
CA MET A 1 -19.06 32.45 -8.98
C MET A 1 -18.55 31.75 -10.24
N SER A 2 -17.28 31.34 -10.26
CA SER A 2 -16.69 30.58 -11.37
C SER A 2 -15.70 29.60 -10.77
N LEU A 3 -16.04 28.32 -10.84
CA LEU A 3 -15.16 27.22 -10.49
C LEU A 3 -13.99 27.18 -11.47
N CYS A 4 -12.76 27.17 -10.97
CA CYS A 4 -11.64 26.57 -11.66
C CYS A 4 -11.00 25.60 -10.65
N ALA A 5 -11.59 24.41 -10.54
CA ALA A 5 -10.95 23.30 -9.86
C ALA A 5 -9.78 22.87 -10.74
N SER A 6 -8.56 23.09 -10.28
CA SER A 6 -7.37 22.62 -10.97
C SER A 6 -7.29 21.09 -10.88
N ASP A 7 -7.41 20.40 -12.01
CA ASP A 7 -7.20 18.96 -12.19
C ASP A 7 -5.74 18.54 -11.98
N LYS A 8 -5.13 18.91 -10.84
CA LYS A 8 -3.80 18.45 -10.46
C LYS A 8 -3.93 17.51 -9.28
N ASN A 9 -3.96 16.22 -9.59
CA ASN A 9 -3.83 15.14 -8.62
C ASN A 9 -2.36 15.00 -8.24
N ILE A 10 -1.91 15.74 -7.23
CA ILE A 10 -0.50 15.74 -6.80
C ILE A 10 -0.25 14.55 -5.88
N VAL A 11 0.91 13.91 -6.04
CA VAL A 11 1.40 12.85 -5.14
C VAL A 11 2.71 13.27 -4.51
N LEU A 12 2.85 13.07 -3.20
CA LEU A 12 4.04 13.46 -2.44
C LEU A 12 4.95 12.25 -2.17
N PRO A 13 6.14 12.17 -2.79
CA PRO A 13 7.14 11.19 -2.41
C PRO A 13 7.84 11.62 -1.11
N ALA A 14 8.00 10.67 -0.19
CA ALA A 14 8.88 10.83 0.97
C ALA A 14 9.52 9.48 1.32
N HIS A 15 10.63 9.54 2.07
CA HIS A 15 11.36 8.36 2.49
C HIS A 15 10.91 7.93 3.89
N ASN A 16 10.49 6.67 4.06
CA ASN A 16 9.85 6.17 5.29
C ASN A 16 8.50 6.87 5.60
N ASN A 17 7.83 7.32 4.54
CA ASN A 17 6.69 8.21 4.62
C ASN A 17 5.48 7.62 5.35
N ARG A 18 5.24 6.30 5.22
CA ARG A 18 4.11 5.61 5.89
C ARG A 18 4.23 5.60 7.41
N ARG A 19 5.38 5.96 7.96
CA ARG A 19 5.66 5.95 9.41
C ARG A 19 6.01 7.31 9.96
N PHE A 20 6.16 8.33 9.13
CA PHE A 20 6.66 9.63 9.58
C PHE A 20 5.97 10.80 8.88
N ASP A 21 6.44 11.24 7.71
CA ASP A 21 6.05 12.51 7.12
C ASP A 21 4.53 12.62 6.88
N SER A 22 3.90 11.59 6.30
CA SER A 22 2.46 11.59 6.05
C SER A 22 1.63 11.69 7.32
N ILE A 23 2.06 11.01 8.40
CA ILE A 23 1.36 11.00 9.69
C ILE A 23 1.52 12.37 10.38
N MET A 24 2.74 12.92 10.37
CA MET A 24 2.98 14.25 10.93
C MET A 24 2.21 15.33 10.18
N LEU A 25 2.23 15.28 8.84
CA LEU A 25 1.48 16.19 8.00
C LEU A 25 -0.03 16.07 8.24
N PHE A 26 -0.55 14.84 8.31
CA PHE A 26 -1.94 14.57 8.65
C PHE A 26 -2.30 15.18 10.00
N ASN A 27 -1.52 14.91 11.05
CA ASN A 27 -1.80 15.40 12.40
C ASN A 27 -1.83 16.93 12.46
N GLN A 28 -0.87 17.61 11.82
CA GLN A 28 -0.84 19.07 11.77
C GLN A 28 -2.02 19.63 10.98
N LEU A 29 -2.31 19.10 9.80
CA LEU A 29 -3.41 19.58 8.98
C LEU A 29 -4.78 19.27 9.59
N GLN A 30 -4.93 18.15 10.29
CA GLN A 30 -6.15 17.82 11.03
C GLN A 30 -6.37 18.78 12.20
N PHE A 31 -5.32 19.10 12.95
CA PHE A 31 -5.38 20.07 14.04
C PHE A 31 -5.91 21.42 13.56
N TYR A 32 -5.45 21.89 12.39
CA TYR A 32 -5.92 23.13 11.78
C TYR A 32 -7.18 22.98 10.90
N LYS A 33 -7.80 21.79 10.85
CA LYS A 33 -8.97 21.48 9.99
C LYS A 33 -8.74 21.73 8.49
N LEU A 34 -7.49 21.62 8.05
CA LEU A 34 -7.06 21.84 6.66
C LEU A 34 -6.91 20.53 5.86
N TRP A 35 -7.01 19.35 6.49
CA TRP A 35 -6.80 18.07 5.80
C TRP A 35 -7.73 17.84 4.61
N ASN A 36 -9.01 18.16 4.76
CA ASN A 36 -9.99 18.02 3.68
C ASN A 36 -9.71 18.99 2.53
N HIS A 37 -9.18 20.18 2.82
CA HIS A 37 -8.76 21.13 1.78
C HIS A 37 -7.51 20.63 1.07
N PHE A 38 -6.52 20.14 1.81
CA PHE A 38 -5.30 19.54 1.28
C PHE A 38 -5.63 18.35 0.36
N SER A 39 -6.52 17.46 0.79
CA SER A 39 -6.90 16.24 0.05
C SER A 39 -7.69 16.51 -1.24
N ARG A 40 -8.07 17.76 -1.53
CA ARG A 40 -8.62 18.17 -2.84
C ARG A 40 -7.55 18.33 -3.93
N TYR A 41 -6.31 18.60 -3.53
CA TYR A 41 -5.18 18.83 -4.45
C TYR A 41 -4.18 17.67 -4.39
N PHE A 42 -4.07 17.00 -3.25
CA PHE A 42 -3.16 15.89 -3.05
C PHE A 42 -3.95 14.59 -2.97
N VAL A 43 -3.69 13.68 -3.90
CA VAL A 43 -4.41 12.39 -3.95
C VAL A 43 -3.75 11.33 -3.08
N GLY A 44 -2.48 11.50 -2.74
CA GLY A 44 -1.76 10.56 -1.91
C GLY A 44 -0.26 10.80 -1.85
N PHE A 45 0.44 9.71 -1.56
CA PHE A 45 1.84 9.70 -1.20
C PHE A 45 2.56 8.48 -1.79
N PHE A 46 3.88 8.58 -1.94
CA PHE A 46 4.76 7.42 -2.13
C PHE A 46 5.65 7.21 -0.90
N ASP A 47 5.95 5.96 -0.60
CA ASP A 47 7.00 5.61 0.37
C ASP A 47 8.17 4.94 -0.36
N THR A 48 9.28 5.65 -0.47
CA THR A 48 10.44 5.18 -1.22
C THR A 48 11.29 4.17 -0.45
N LEU A 49 11.12 4.06 0.88
CA LEU A 49 11.90 3.13 1.69
C LEU A 49 11.67 1.65 1.33
N PRO A 50 10.42 1.13 1.35
CA PRO A 50 10.17 -0.26 0.94
C PRO A 50 10.53 -0.51 -0.54
N PHE A 51 10.34 0.49 -1.41
CA PHE A 51 10.74 0.42 -2.81
C PHE A 51 12.26 0.21 -2.98
N ILE A 52 13.07 1.02 -2.30
CA ILE A 52 14.53 0.93 -2.37
C ILE A 52 15.02 -0.40 -1.77
N LYS A 53 14.39 -0.90 -0.70
CA LYS A 53 14.71 -2.22 -0.11
C LYS A 53 14.51 -3.38 -1.07
N ILE A 54 13.51 -3.31 -1.94
CA ILE A 54 13.24 -4.35 -2.92
C ILE A 54 14.24 -4.25 -4.08
N LEU A 55 14.65 -3.05 -4.47
CA LEU A 55 15.61 -2.86 -5.55
C LEU A 55 17.05 -3.20 -5.16
N TYR A 56 17.44 -2.92 -3.91
CA TYR A 56 18.81 -3.05 -3.42
C TYR A 56 18.83 -3.80 -2.08
N PRO A 57 18.39 -5.08 -2.05
CA PRO A 57 18.28 -5.86 -0.81
C PRO A 57 19.62 -6.05 -0.08
N GLU A 58 20.74 -5.92 -0.79
CA GLU A 58 22.11 -6.09 -0.30
C GLU A 58 22.64 -4.91 0.54
N PHE A 59 21.93 -3.78 0.60
CA PHE A 59 22.37 -2.62 1.35
C PHE A 59 22.37 -2.86 2.86
N GLU A 60 23.43 -2.41 3.54
CA GLU A 60 23.60 -2.62 4.99
C GLU A 60 22.58 -1.81 5.81
N ASN A 61 22.19 -0.64 5.31
CA ASN A 61 21.10 0.15 5.86
C ASN A 61 20.43 0.97 4.76
N TYR A 62 19.31 1.60 5.11
CA TYR A 62 18.46 2.31 4.17
C TYR A 62 18.13 3.71 4.67
N LYS A 63 19.08 4.37 5.36
CA LYS A 63 18.95 5.82 5.59
C LYS A 63 19.21 6.53 4.26
N GLN A 64 18.50 7.63 4.01
CA GLN A 64 18.61 8.37 2.74
C GLN A 64 20.06 8.78 2.43
N GLU A 65 20.81 9.25 3.43
CA GLU A 65 22.24 9.59 3.32
C GLU A 65 23.10 8.43 2.84
N TYR A 66 22.89 7.24 3.40
CA TYR A 66 23.63 6.05 3.01
C TYR A 66 23.31 5.66 1.57
N ILE A 67 22.02 5.72 1.20
CA ILE A 67 21.57 5.42 -0.15
C ILE A 67 22.15 6.42 -1.15
N ALA A 68 22.18 7.72 -0.82
CA ALA A 68 22.82 8.78 -1.61
C ALA A 68 24.30 8.48 -1.85
N GLN A 69 25.04 8.16 -0.78
CA GLN A 69 26.44 7.81 -0.89
C GLN A 69 26.68 6.55 -1.74
N LYS A 70 25.82 5.53 -1.61
CA LYS A 70 25.99 4.28 -2.35
C LYS A 70 25.61 4.37 -3.83
N LEU A 71 24.52 5.06 -4.15
CA LEU A 71 23.97 5.09 -5.52
C LEU A 71 24.45 6.27 -6.36
N LEU A 72 24.73 7.40 -5.72
CA LEU A 72 25.11 8.64 -6.38
C LEU A 72 26.55 9.06 -6.06
N ASN A 73 27.19 8.45 -5.05
CA ASN A 73 28.48 8.88 -4.52
C ASN A 73 28.46 10.35 -4.04
N GLU A 74 27.31 10.77 -3.50
CA GLU A 74 27.07 12.13 -3.03
C GLU A 74 26.80 12.12 -1.51
N ALA A 75 27.37 13.12 -0.83
CA ALA A 75 26.96 13.54 0.50
C ALA A 75 26.20 14.86 0.40
N TYR A 76 25.24 15.08 1.29
CA TYR A 76 24.45 16.30 1.32
C TYR A 76 24.13 16.71 2.76
N SER A 77 23.60 17.91 2.95
CA SER A 77 23.17 18.39 4.27
C SER A 77 21.87 17.69 4.69
N ALA A 78 21.98 16.48 5.21
CA ALA A 78 20.84 15.81 5.82
C ALA A 78 20.27 16.63 6.99
N HIS A 79 18.97 16.47 7.24
CA HIS A 79 18.19 17.30 8.17
C HIS A 79 17.90 18.72 7.67
N ASN A 80 18.31 19.07 6.46
CA ASN A 80 17.73 20.18 5.71
C ASN A 80 16.61 19.66 4.81
N ALA A 81 15.36 20.00 5.11
CA ALA A 81 14.20 19.47 4.39
C ALA A 81 14.25 19.69 2.86
N LEU A 82 14.78 20.83 2.41
CA LEU A 82 14.88 21.13 0.97
C LEU A 82 15.94 20.24 0.30
N ASP A 83 17.08 20.05 0.93
CA ASP A 83 18.14 19.21 0.39
C ASP A 83 17.77 17.73 0.49
N ASP A 84 17.06 17.31 1.54
CA ASP A 84 16.45 15.99 1.66
C ASP A 84 15.48 15.72 0.49
N CYS A 85 14.61 16.68 0.13
CA CYS A 85 13.71 16.54 -1.01
C CYS A 85 14.47 16.47 -2.35
N ARG A 86 15.49 17.30 -2.55
CA ARG A 86 16.30 17.31 -3.77
C ARG A 86 17.04 15.99 -3.94
N MET A 87 17.70 15.52 -2.88
CA MET A 87 18.40 14.25 -2.88
C MET A 87 17.45 13.08 -3.14
N LEU A 88 16.28 13.07 -2.49
CA LEU A 88 15.27 12.03 -2.73
C LEU A 88 14.82 11.99 -4.19
N MET A 89 14.63 13.16 -4.82
CA MET A 89 14.28 13.22 -6.24
C MET A 89 15.40 12.66 -7.14
N SER A 90 16.66 12.98 -6.85
CA SER A 90 17.81 12.42 -7.57
C SER A 90 17.89 10.89 -7.41
N LEU A 91 17.69 10.38 -6.19
CA LEU A 91 17.67 8.95 -5.90
C LEU A 91 16.56 8.22 -6.65
N VAL A 92 15.34 8.73 -6.61
CA VAL A 92 14.20 8.12 -7.31
C VAL A 92 14.46 8.08 -8.82
N LYS A 93 14.98 9.16 -9.41
CA LYS A 93 15.35 9.19 -10.84
C LYS A 93 16.44 8.16 -11.17
N LYS A 94 17.45 8.01 -10.29
CA LYS A 94 18.55 7.06 -10.47
C LYS A 94 18.09 5.60 -10.54
N THR A 95 16.94 5.27 -9.94
CA THR A 95 16.39 3.91 -10.03
C THR A 95 15.84 3.55 -11.41
N GLU A 96 15.51 4.55 -12.24
CA GLU A 96 14.85 4.39 -13.55
C GLU A 96 13.55 3.57 -13.49
N LYS A 97 12.95 3.44 -12.29
CA LYS A 97 11.77 2.60 -12.00
C LYS A 97 10.65 3.39 -11.33
N ILE A 98 10.47 4.64 -11.76
CA ILE A 98 9.43 5.53 -11.24
C ILE A 98 8.03 4.93 -11.44
N ASP A 99 7.78 4.28 -12.57
CA ASP A 99 6.46 3.68 -12.84
C ASP A 99 6.11 2.59 -11.80
N VAL A 100 7.10 1.80 -11.38
CA VAL A 100 6.94 0.78 -10.32
C VAL A 100 6.73 1.44 -8.96
N LEU A 101 7.46 2.52 -8.65
CA LEU A 101 7.22 3.31 -7.44
C LEU A 101 5.78 3.82 -7.41
N ILE A 102 5.28 4.30 -8.55
CA ILE A 102 3.93 4.82 -8.69
C ILE A 102 2.87 3.73 -8.54
N SER A 103 3.04 2.59 -9.22
CA SER A 103 2.03 1.53 -9.22
C SER A 103 1.94 0.81 -7.88
N ASP A 104 3.07 0.53 -7.24
CA ASP A 104 3.12 -0.48 -6.17
C ASP A 104 3.28 0.14 -4.76
N TYR A 105 3.77 1.38 -4.67
CA TYR A 105 4.09 2.02 -3.38
C TYR A 105 3.26 3.25 -3.08
N PHE A 106 2.28 3.55 -3.94
CA PHE A 106 1.26 4.56 -3.71
C PHE A 106 0.36 4.23 -2.50
N TYR A 107 -0.09 5.27 -1.80
CA TYR A 107 -1.26 5.19 -0.93
C TYR A 107 -2.00 6.52 -0.92
N SER A 108 -3.33 6.44 -0.86
CA SER A 108 -4.19 7.61 -0.87
C SER A 108 -4.13 8.38 0.45
N THR A 109 -4.43 9.68 0.40
CA THR A 109 -4.69 10.50 1.59
C THR A 109 -5.74 9.87 2.51
N HIS A 110 -6.76 9.21 1.97
CA HIS A 110 -7.81 8.53 2.76
C HIS A 110 -7.29 7.37 3.63
N GLN A 111 -6.09 6.87 3.35
CA GLN A 111 -5.48 5.79 4.12
C GLN A 111 -4.70 6.30 5.35
N VAL A 112 -4.43 7.60 5.44
CA VAL A 112 -3.62 8.17 6.53
C VAL A 112 -4.48 8.40 7.78
N THR A 113 -3.98 7.98 8.94
CA THR A 113 -4.61 8.17 10.25
C THR A 113 -3.66 8.88 11.22
N PHE A 114 -4.12 9.13 12.45
CA PHE A 114 -3.33 9.77 13.49
C PHE A 114 -2.06 9.00 13.89
N HIS A 115 -2.03 7.70 13.64
CA HIS A 115 -0.99 6.80 14.14
C HIS A 115 -0.30 5.99 13.05
N ASP A 116 -0.94 5.79 11.91
CA ASP A 116 -0.41 4.93 10.85
C ASP A 116 -1.06 5.21 9.48
N VAL A 117 -0.63 4.44 8.49
CA VAL A 117 -1.31 4.32 7.20
C VAL A 117 -2.03 2.97 7.14
N GLN A 118 -3.34 3.04 6.96
CA GLN A 118 -4.21 1.88 6.79
C GLN A 118 -3.96 1.21 5.43
N PRO A 119 -4.08 -0.12 5.35
CA PRO A 119 -3.93 -0.82 4.08
C PRO A 119 -5.07 -0.43 3.15
N ASN A 120 -4.84 -0.55 1.85
CA ASN A 120 -5.89 -0.34 0.87
C ASN A 120 -7.04 -1.33 1.17
N ILE A 121 -8.28 -0.84 1.24
CA ILE A 121 -9.48 -1.65 1.50
C ILE A 121 -9.65 -2.82 0.51
N GLU A 122 -9.06 -2.72 -0.67
CA GLU A 122 -9.03 -3.75 -1.71
C GLU A 122 -7.67 -4.47 -1.76
N SER A 123 -7.13 -4.82 -0.60
CA SER A 123 -5.87 -5.57 -0.48
C SER A 123 -6.00 -6.77 0.44
N LEU A 124 -5.12 -7.76 0.23
CA LEU A 124 -5.00 -8.88 1.15
C LEU A 124 -4.50 -8.42 2.54
N GLU A 125 -3.71 -7.35 2.62
CA GLU A 125 -3.25 -6.79 3.90
C GLU A 125 -4.43 -6.29 4.73
N HIS A 126 -5.45 -5.71 4.09
CA HIS A 126 -6.67 -5.30 4.78
C HIS A 126 -7.41 -6.50 5.39
N LEU A 127 -7.48 -7.63 4.70
CA LEU A 127 -8.04 -8.88 5.26
C LEU A 127 -7.22 -9.40 6.45
N LEU A 128 -5.89 -9.27 6.39
CA LEU A 128 -5.00 -9.66 7.49
C LEU A 128 -5.21 -8.76 8.72
N ARG A 129 -5.22 -7.43 8.54
CA ARG A 129 -5.39 -6.47 9.65
C ARG A 129 -6.75 -6.61 10.33
N ASN A 130 -7.82 -6.87 9.55
CA ASN A 130 -9.16 -7.12 10.07
C ASN A 130 -9.35 -8.56 10.61
N LYS A 131 -8.28 -9.35 10.73
CA LYS A 131 -8.31 -10.73 11.26
C LYS A 131 -9.24 -11.69 10.49
N VAL A 132 -9.56 -11.36 9.24
CA VAL A 132 -10.27 -12.24 8.30
C VAL A 132 -9.34 -13.40 7.92
N LEU A 133 -8.08 -13.08 7.63
CA LEU A 133 -7.01 -14.03 7.35
C LEU A 133 -5.97 -14.04 8.47
N SER A 134 -5.37 -15.21 8.73
CA SER A 134 -4.21 -15.31 9.61
C SER A 134 -2.92 -15.03 8.86
N ARG A 135 -1.85 -14.64 9.59
CA ARG A 135 -0.54 -14.38 8.97
C ARG A 135 0.04 -15.61 8.26
N THR A 136 -0.19 -16.80 8.80
CA THR A 136 0.22 -18.06 8.15
C THR A 136 -0.53 -18.28 6.84
N ILE A 137 -1.82 -17.94 6.80
CA ILE A 137 -2.62 -18.00 5.58
C ILE A 137 -2.20 -16.91 4.61
N PHE A 138 -1.78 -15.73 5.06
CA PHE A 138 -1.36 -14.60 4.22
C PHE A 138 0.01 -14.79 3.54
N LYS A 139 0.94 -15.50 4.18
CA LYS A 139 2.25 -15.82 3.58
C LYS A 139 2.16 -16.80 2.40
N LYS A 140 1.16 -17.69 2.38
CA LYS A 140 0.91 -18.61 1.26
C LYS A 140 0.49 -17.89 -0.06
N PRO A 141 -0.35 -16.84 -0.02
CA PRO A 141 -0.70 -15.96 -1.14
C PRO A 141 0.49 -15.40 -1.88
N GLU A 142 1.51 -14.93 -1.17
CA GLU A 142 2.73 -14.37 -1.75
C GLU A 142 3.40 -15.39 -2.69
N ASP A 143 3.34 -16.68 -2.35
CA ASP A 143 3.88 -17.78 -3.16
C ASP A 143 2.91 -18.27 -4.27
N SER A 144 1.64 -17.83 -4.29
CA SER A 144 0.56 -18.44 -5.08
C SER A 144 -0.06 -17.54 -6.17
N SER A 145 0.55 -16.38 -6.46
CA SER A 145 0.05 -15.33 -7.36
C SER A 145 -1.38 -14.84 -7.07
N LEU A 146 -1.91 -15.17 -5.89
CA LEU A 146 -3.27 -14.83 -5.49
C LEU A 146 -3.33 -13.36 -5.09
N THR A 147 -4.38 -12.66 -5.55
CA THR A 147 -4.59 -11.23 -5.27
C THR A 147 -5.97 -11.03 -4.65
N TYR A 148 -6.21 -9.85 -4.06
CA TYR A 148 -7.54 -9.49 -3.58
C TYR A 148 -8.58 -9.53 -4.71
N ASN A 149 -8.20 -9.13 -5.93
CA ASN A 149 -9.10 -9.13 -7.08
C ASN A 149 -9.52 -10.56 -7.48
N HIS A 150 -8.62 -11.54 -7.38
CA HIS A 150 -8.98 -12.94 -7.58
C HIS A 150 -10.05 -13.40 -6.57
N LEU A 151 -9.91 -13.03 -5.29
CA LEU A 151 -10.93 -13.33 -4.27
C LEU A 151 -12.26 -12.66 -4.58
N LYS A 152 -12.23 -11.36 -4.91
CA LYS A 152 -13.41 -10.56 -5.23
C LYS A 152 -14.17 -11.14 -6.42
N ILE A 153 -13.48 -11.43 -7.53
CA ILE A 153 -14.09 -12.00 -8.73
C ILE A 153 -14.68 -13.39 -8.45
N SER A 154 -13.95 -14.26 -7.75
CA SER A 154 -14.45 -15.60 -7.43
C SER A 154 -15.69 -15.56 -6.53
N TYR A 155 -15.72 -14.67 -5.54
CA TYR A 155 -16.90 -14.47 -4.71
C TYR A 155 -18.09 -13.92 -5.50
N HIS A 156 -17.87 -12.94 -6.40
CA HIS A 156 -18.96 -12.41 -7.22
C HIS A 156 -19.52 -13.43 -8.20
N ARG A 157 -18.72 -14.39 -8.66
CA ARG A 157 -19.17 -15.45 -9.57
C ARG A 157 -20.09 -16.45 -8.87
N ASP A 158 -19.59 -17.08 -7.80
CA ASP A 158 -20.26 -18.23 -7.17
C ASP A 158 -20.22 -18.18 -5.62
N GLY A 159 -20.12 -16.99 -5.03
CA GLY A 159 -20.14 -16.78 -3.59
C GLY A 159 -19.09 -17.61 -2.84
N PHE A 160 -19.55 -18.38 -1.84
CA PHE A 160 -18.70 -19.28 -1.07
C PHE A 160 -18.01 -20.33 -1.95
N ASP A 161 -18.73 -20.93 -2.90
CA ASP A 161 -18.20 -22.03 -3.70
C ASP A 161 -17.10 -21.54 -4.64
N GLY A 162 -17.27 -20.36 -5.24
CA GLY A 162 -16.23 -19.73 -6.05
C GLY A 162 -14.93 -19.49 -5.27
N LEU A 163 -15.04 -19.03 -4.02
CA LEU A 163 -13.89 -18.90 -3.11
C LEU A 163 -13.31 -20.27 -2.73
N PHE A 164 -14.17 -21.26 -2.48
CA PHE A 164 -13.74 -22.60 -2.10
C PHE A 164 -12.91 -23.24 -3.21
N TYR A 165 -13.37 -23.21 -4.46
CA TYR A 165 -12.64 -23.76 -5.59
C TYR A 165 -11.31 -23.04 -5.82
N LEU A 166 -11.30 -21.71 -5.78
CA LEU A 166 -10.07 -20.92 -5.96
C LEU A 166 -9.02 -21.25 -4.89
N LEU A 167 -9.42 -21.30 -3.61
CA LEU A 167 -8.48 -21.44 -2.49
C LEU A 167 -8.04 -22.88 -2.24
N SER A 168 -8.86 -23.85 -2.65
CA SER A 168 -8.59 -25.28 -2.50
C SER A 168 -7.94 -25.92 -3.73
N GLU A 169 -7.80 -25.16 -4.84
CA GLU A 169 -7.11 -25.58 -6.05
C GLU A 169 -5.78 -26.28 -5.73
N LYS A 170 -5.52 -27.45 -6.32
CA LYS A 170 -4.27 -28.18 -6.04
C LYS A 170 -3.12 -27.55 -6.81
N THR A 171 -2.08 -27.17 -6.07
CA THR A 171 -0.78 -26.80 -6.66
C THR A 171 -0.09 -28.03 -7.28
N GLY A 172 1.00 -27.83 -8.03
CA GLY A 172 1.83 -28.93 -8.54
C GLY A 172 2.35 -29.89 -7.45
N SER A 173 2.34 -29.48 -6.19
CA SER A 173 2.67 -30.31 -5.02
C SER A 173 1.50 -31.14 -4.46
N GLY A 174 0.31 -31.05 -5.05
CA GLY A 174 -0.92 -31.72 -4.58
C GLY A 174 -1.59 -31.07 -3.36
N LYS A 175 -0.96 -30.07 -2.74
CA LYS A 175 -1.54 -29.27 -1.65
C LYS A 175 -2.48 -28.19 -2.17
N ALA A 176 -3.49 -27.86 -1.37
CA ALA A 176 -4.37 -26.73 -1.63
C ALA A 176 -3.56 -25.43 -1.76
N ARG A 177 -3.94 -24.59 -2.74
CA ARG A 177 -3.32 -23.32 -3.10
C ARG A 177 -3.15 -22.43 -1.87
N ILE A 178 -4.21 -22.27 -1.10
CA ILE A 178 -4.18 -21.54 0.17
C ILE A 178 -4.71 -22.41 1.32
N SER A 179 -5.96 -22.86 1.20
CA SER A 179 -6.68 -23.59 2.25
C SER A 179 -7.90 -24.28 1.69
N ASN A 180 -8.15 -25.50 2.16
CA ASN A 180 -9.42 -26.21 2.00
C ASN A 180 -10.30 -26.12 3.26
N ASN A 181 -9.91 -25.30 4.26
CA ASN A 181 -10.65 -25.15 5.50
C ASN A 181 -11.88 -24.27 5.28
N ARG A 182 -13.07 -24.88 5.29
CA ARG A 182 -14.35 -24.19 5.10
C ARG A 182 -14.57 -23.01 6.05
N ARG A 183 -14.08 -23.08 7.30
CA ARG A 183 -14.23 -21.95 8.26
C ARG A 183 -13.42 -20.72 7.84
N VAL A 184 -12.23 -20.93 7.27
CA VAL A 184 -11.40 -19.82 6.76
C VAL A 184 -12.10 -19.18 5.56
N ILE A 185 -12.61 -20.01 4.65
CA ILE A 185 -13.28 -19.56 3.43
C ILE A 185 -14.57 -18.83 3.78
N GLN A 186 -15.32 -19.30 4.78
CA GLN A 186 -16.53 -18.63 5.27
C GLN A 186 -16.23 -17.22 5.78
N LYS A 187 -15.15 -17.02 6.55
CA LYS A 187 -14.77 -15.67 7.01
C LYS A 187 -14.54 -14.69 5.86
N ILE A 188 -13.95 -15.16 4.76
CA ILE A 188 -13.73 -14.34 3.56
C ILE A 188 -15.07 -14.04 2.87
N ALA A 189 -15.95 -15.04 2.75
CA ALA A 189 -17.29 -14.88 2.21
C ALA A 189 -18.13 -13.88 3.02
N ASP A 190 -18.13 -13.99 4.35
CA ASP A 190 -18.82 -13.08 5.27
C ASP A 190 -18.29 -11.65 5.14
N PHE A 191 -16.96 -11.48 5.02
CA PHE A 191 -16.36 -10.17 4.79
C PHE A 191 -16.87 -9.50 3.51
N PHE A 192 -16.98 -10.25 2.40
CA PHE A 192 -17.52 -9.72 1.15
C PHE A 192 -19.03 -9.48 1.21
N LEU A 193 -19.78 -10.33 1.91
CA LEU A 193 -21.21 -10.14 2.14
C LEU A 193 -21.48 -8.82 2.87
N MET A 194 -20.80 -8.60 4.01
CA MET A 194 -20.92 -7.38 4.80
C MET A 194 -20.52 -6.13 4.01
N LYS A 195 -19.53 -6.23 3.10
CA LYS A 195 -19.12 -5.10 2.25
C LYS A 195 -20.17 -4.76 1.19
N ASN A 196 -20.87 -5.75 0.65
CA ASN A 196 -21.93 -5.52 -0.33
C ASN A 196 -23.16 -4.85 0.31
N ASP A 197 -23.52 -5.22 1.54
CA ASP A 197 -24.64 -4.60 2.25
C ASP A 197 -24.42 -3.11 2.54
N VAL A 198 -23.16 -2.69 2.76
CA VAL A 198 -22.79 -1.30 3.04
C VAL A 198 -22.84 -0.39 1.80
N ILE A 199 -22.82 -0.93 0.58
CA ILE A 199 -22.91 -0.14 -0.66
C ILE A 199 -24.38 0.10 -1.06
N THR A 200 -25.33 -0.53 -0.38
CA THR A 200 -26.77 -0.48 -0.71
C THR A 200 -27.59 0.41 0.23
N VAL A 201 -26.95 1.23 1.08
CA VAL A 201 -27.61 2.17 2.01
C VAL A 201 -27.12 3.59 1.80
#